data_AF-A0A259YBM2-F1
#
_entry.id   AF-A0A259YBM2-F1
#
_cell.length_a   1.000
_cell.length_b   1.000
_cell.length_c   1.000
_cell.angle_alpha   90.00
_cell.angle_beta   90.00
_cell.angle_gamma   90.00
#
_symmetry.space_group_name_H-M   'P 1'
#
loop_
_entity.id
_entity.type
_entity.pdbx_description
1 polymer ?
#
loop_
_entity_poly.entity_id
_entity_poly.type
_entity_poly.pdbx_seq_one_letter_code
_entity_poly.pdbx_strand_id
1 'polypeptide(L)'
;MSTSSPSPSAAKRSRAIEVRVSSPAPIGYDDTRSSTGGRFASPSAAARFAVSHAAALDAGRSAITVTITADGHDDVCVSGTAGEITCALAAIAIYSAGVRAARIPAPGYLRAAGDEVALPIQWRGSVGVEPGVDVRVLSTRPDPLPNSTLLLGQWAPDLAHRLAHDLARSITERSGQRSPATVTYLPDQGRYEITHPDPISDTDADAVARSIRITQLRANLAALDPVADADCAVGLAAELHVLESYSRRAPSTDDRTVR
;
A
#
# COMPACT_ATOMS: atom_id res chain seq x y z
N MET A 1 13.01 16.52 -61.63
CA MET A 1 12.14 16.86 -60.49
C MET A 1 11.65 15.56 -59.88
N SER A 2 12.27 15.13 -58.78
CA SER A 2 11.87 13.93 -58.05
C SER A 2 11.58 14.36 -56.62
N THR A 3 10.31 14.33 -56.24
CA THR A 3 9.84 14.64 -54.89
C THR A 3 9.97 13.39 -54.05
N SER A 4 11.01 13.30 -53.23
CA SER A 4 11.16 12.29 -52.20
C SER A 4 10.20 12.62 -51.05
N SER A 5 9.19 11.78 -50.85
CA SER A 5 8.34 11.81 -49.66
C SER A 5 9.19 11.53 -48.41
N PRO A 6 9.07 12.32 -47.32
CA PRO A 6 9.72 11.96 -46.06
C PRO A 6 9.00 10.76 -45.44
N SER A 7 9.78 9.71 -45.16
CA SER A 7 9.35 8.55 -44.38
C SER A 7 8.75 8.99 -43.04
N PRO A 8 7.66 8.34 -42.56
CA PRO A 8 7.08 8.68 -41.28
C PRO A 8 8.08 8.34 -40.17
N SER A 9 8.54 9.41 -39.53
CA SER A 9 9.25 9.44 -38.25
C SER A 9 8.78 8.30 -37.34
N ALA A 10 9.74 7.48 -36.89
CA ALA A 10 9.55 6.52 -35.83
C ALA A 10 8.94 7.23 -34.63
N ALA A 11 7.62 7.06 -34.45
CA ALA A 11 6.95 7.43 -33.23
C ALA A 11 7.73 6.76 -32.09
N LYS A 12 8.34 7.57 -31.21
CA LYS A 12 8.82 7.13 -29.90
C LYS A 12 7.64 6.42 -29.24
N ARG A 13 7.56 5.09 -29.38
CA ARG A 13 6.64 4.27 -28.61
C ARG A 13 7.00 4.55 -27.17
N SER A 14 6.12 5.25 -26.48
CA SER A 14 6.21 5.46 -25.04
C SER A 14 6.36 4.07 -24.43
N ARG A 15 7.52 3.77 -23.84
CA ARG A 15 7.77 2.47 -23.18
C ARG A 15 6.69 2.29 -22.13
N ALA A 16 5.82 1.30 -22.32
CA ALA A 16 4.71 1.05 -21.42
C ALA A 16 5.14 0.06 -20.35
N ILE A 17 4.72 0.31 -19.11
CA ILE A 17 4.90 -0.62 -17.99
C ILE A 17 3.59 -1.37 -17.83
N GLU A 18 3.60 -2.68 -18.01
CA GLU A 18 2.43 -3.53 -17.78
C GLU A 18 2.44 -4.02 -16.34
N VAL A 19 1.29 -3.92 -15.68
CA VAL A 19 1.08 -4.48 -14.34
C VAL A 19 -0.05 -5.48 -14.41
N ARG A 20 0.18 -6.65 -13.83
CA ARG A 20 -0.86 -7.66 -13.57
C ARG A 20 -0.88 -7.98 -12.09
N VAL A 21 -2.07 -7.86 -11.50
CA VAL A 21 -2.36 -8.30 -10.13
C VAL A 21 -3.29 -9.51 -10.23
N SER A 22 -3.01 -10.56 -9.48
CA SER A 22 -3.86 -11.75 -9.46
C SER A 22 -3.90 -12.39 -8.09
N SER A 23 -4.98 -13.09 -7.78
CA SER A 23 -5.07 -13.97 -6.61
C SER A 23 -5.60 -15.33 -7.05
N PRO A 24 -5.26 -16.43 -6.36
CA PRO A 24 -5.85 -17.74 -6.61
C PRO A 24 -7.36 -17.70 -6.31
N ALA A 25 -8.09 -18.64 -6.89
CA ALA A 25 -9.50 -18.83 -6.59
C ALA A 25 -9.67 -19.25 -5.11
N PRO A 26 -10.73 -18.79 -4.43
CA PRO A 26 -11.11 -19.34 -3.13
C PRO A 26 -11.34 -20.85 -3.24
N ILE A 27 -10.84 -21.63 -2.27
CA ILE A 27 -11.05 -23.07 -2.24
C ILE A 27 -12.56 -23.35 -2.15
N GLY A 28 -13.12 -24.08 -3.12
CA GLY A 28 -14.51 -24.58 -3.09
C GLY A 28 -15.54 -23.80 -3.93
N TYR A 29 -15.13 -22.82 -4.73
CA TYR A 29 -15.99 -22.14 -5.71
C TYR A 29 -15.36 -22.13 -7.11
N ASP A 30 -16.20 -21.91 -8.13
CA ASP A 30 -15.86 -21.89 -9.56
C ASP A 30 -14.56 -21.11 -9.85
N ASP A 31 -13.76 -21.65 -10.77
CA ASP A 31 -12.31 -21.51 -10.98
C ASP A 31 -11.86 -20.12 -11.50
N THR A 32 -12.48 -19.06 -11.01
CA THR A 32 -12.26 -17.69 -11.47
C THR A 32 -11.14 -17.02 -10.68
N ARG A 33 -9.91 -17.23 -11.17
CA ARG A 33 -8.74 -16.42 -10.81
C ARG A 33 -9.09 -14.94 -11.02
N SER A 34 -9.18 -14.17 -9.94
CA SER A 34 -9.36 -12.72 -10.03
C SER A 34 -8.05 -12.13 -10.56
N SER A 35 -8.08 -11.53 -11.74
CA SER A 35 -6.93 -10.82 -12.29
C SER A 35 -7.34 -9.45 -12.84
N THR A 36 -6.57 -8.44 -12.47
CA THR A 36 -6.74 -7.07 -12.95
C THR A 36 -5.37 -6.58 -13.41
N GLY A 37 -5.32 -5.82 -14.48
CA GLY A 37 -4.06 -5.27 -14.99
C GLY A 37 -4.24 -3.93 -15.69
N GLY A 38 -3.10 -3.30 -16.01
CA GLY A 38 -3.08 -2.00 -16.65
C GLY A 38 -1.73 -1.68 -17.28
N ARG A 39 -1.73 -0.68 -18.18
CA ARG A 39 -0.53 -0.12 -18.80
C ARG A 39 -0.28 1.28 -18.25
N PHE A 40 0.95 1.54 -17.84
CA PHE A 40 1.34 2.78 -17.18
C PHE A 40 2.53 3.42 -17.87
N ALA A 41 2.54 4.76 -17.90
CA ALA A 41 3.63 5.55 -18.46
C ALA A 41 4.77 5.80 -17.46
N SER A 42 4.59 5.47 -16.17
CA SER A 42 5.62 5.69 -15.15
C SER A 42 5.65 4.58 -14.08
N PRO A 43 6.84 4.28 -13.53
CA PRO A 43 7.00 3.32 -12.43
C PRO A 43 6.13 3.68 -11.21
N SER A 44 6.07 4.96 -10.83
CA SER A 44 5.25 5.41 -9.71
C SER A 44 3.76 5.13 -9.91
N ALA A 45 3.23 5.30 -11.12
CA ALA A 45 1.83 4.98 -11.40
C ALA A 45 1.57 3.46 -11.36
N ALA A 46 2.50 2.67 -11.91
CA ALA A 46 2.45 1.21 -11.88
C ALA A 46 2.45 0.67 -10.43
N ALA A 47 3.37 1.14 -9.59
CA ALA A 47 3.47 0.74 -8.19
C ALA A 47 2.25 1.17 -7.37
N ARG A 48 1.77 2.41 -7.57
CA ARG A 48 0.53 2.89 -6.93
C ARG A 48 -0.64 1.97 -7.25
N PHE A 49 -0.80 1.61 -8.53
CA PHE A 49 -1.84 0.69 -8.98
C PHE A 49 -1.68 -0.69 -8.35
N ALA A 50 -0.47 -1.27 -8.40
CA ALA A 50 -0.15 -2.59 -7.87
C ALA A 50 -0.50 -2.70 -6.38
N VAL A 51 -0.01 -1.78 -5.55
CA VAL A 51 -0.24 -1.79 -4.10
C VAL A 51 -1.72 -1.58 -3.77
N SER A 52 -2.38 -0.63 -4.44
CA SER A 52 -3.80 -0.35 -4.17
C SER A 52 -4.69 -1.55 -4.54
N HIS A 53 -4.41 -2.23 -5.64
CA HIS A 53 -5.17 -3.41 -6.07
C HIS A 53 -4.83 -4.66 -5.26
N ALA A 54 -3.56 -4.84 -4.86
CA ALA A 54 -3.19 -5.92 -3.96
C ALA A 54 -3.94 -5.77 -2.63
N ALA A 55 -3.88 -4.59 -1.99
CA ALA A 55 -4.59 -4.34 -0.74
C ALA A 55 -6.12 -4.49 -0.85
N ALA A 56 -6.71 -4.20 -2.01
CA ALA A 56 -8.13 -4.41 -2.24
C ALA A 56 -8.50 -5.91 -2.35
N LEU A 57 -7.58 -6.76 -2.84
CA LEU A 57 -7.78 -8.21 -2.97
C LEU A 57 -7.45 -8.96 -1.67
N ASP A 58 -6.66 -8.37 -0.78
CA ASP A 58 -6.13 -8.96 0.46
C ASP A 58 -7.18 -9.17 1.56
N ALA A 59 -8.46 -8.90 1.26
CA ALA A 59 -9.60 -9.10 2.16
C ALA A 59 -9.90 -10.61 2.41
N GLY A 60 -8.94 -11.34 2.98
CA GLY A 60 -9.04 -12.75 3.35
C GLY A 60 -8.48 -13.74 2.33
N ARG A 61 -7.65 -13.30 1.36
CA ARG A 61 -6.99 -14.19 0.38
C ARG A 61 -5.54 -14.44 0.77
N SER A 62 -5.09 -15.70 0.69
CA SER A 62 -3.81 -16.13 1.27
C SER A 62 -2.57 -15.87 0.39
N ALA A 63 -2.74 -15.43 -0.86
CA ALA A 63 -1.62 -15.15 -1.75
C ALA A 63 -2.03 -14.22 -2.90
N ILE A 64 -1.48 -13.02 -2.97
CA ILE A 64 -1.61 -12.15 -4.14
C ILE A 64 -0.29 -12.21 -4.91
N THR A 65 -0.37 -12.25 -6.23
CA THR A 65 0.78 -12.14 -7.12
C THR A 65 0.69 -10.86 -7.93
N VAL A 66 1.74 -10.05 -7.86
CA VAL A 66 1.96 -8.87 -8.70
C VAL A 66 3.11 -9.14 -9.65
N THR A 67 2.86 -8.91 -10.94
CA THR A 67 3.88 -8.90 -11.98
C THR A 67 3.91 -7.52 -12.63
N ILE A 68 5.09 -6.91 -12.69
CA ILE A 68 5.35 -5.65 -13.38
C ILE A 68 6.39 -5.93 -14.45
N THR A 69 6.03 -5.75 -15.71
CA THR A 69 6.95 -5.88 -16.86
C THR A 69 7.18 -4.50 -17.47
N ALA A 70 8.43 -4.17 -17.73
CA ALA A 70 8.83 -2.86 -18.24
C ALA A 70 9.91 -3.01 -19.30
N ASP A 71 9.68 -2.44 -20.48
CA ASP A 71 10.62 -2.52 -21.60
C ASP A 71 12.03 -2.00 -21.22
N GLY A 72 12.99 -2.91 -21.16
CA GLY A 72 14.39 -2.62 -20.86
C GLY A 72 14.74 -2.52 -19.37
N HIS A 73 13.91 -3.06 -18.47
CA HIS A 73 14.22 -3.26 -17.04
C HIS A 73 13.91 -4.72 -16.66
N ASP A 74 14.46 -5.18 -15.52
CA ASP A 74 14.13 -6.50 -15.00
C ASP A 74 12.65 -6.57 -14.60
N ASP A 75 11.98 -7.62 -15.07
CA ASP A 75 10.61 -7.91 -14.67
C ASP A 75 10.54 -8.15 -13.15
N VAL A 76 9.56 -7.53 -12.50
CA VAL A 76 9.32 -7.70 -11.07
C VAL A 76 8.14 -8.64 -10.88
N CYS A 77 8.38 -9.79 -10.27
CA CYS A 77 7.33 -10.70 -9.85
C CYS A 77 7.42 -10.90 -8.33
N VAL A 78 6.34 -10.60 -7.62
CA VAL A 78 6.26 -10.73 -6.16
C VAL A 78 4.96 -11.43 -5.81
N SER A 79 5.02 -12.43 -4.93
CA SER A 79 3.83 -13.05 -4.35
C SER A 79 3.88 -13.03 -2.83
N GLY A 80 2.73 -12.81 -2.21
CA GLY A 80 2.61 -12.73 -0.76
C GLY A 80 1.35 -11.98 -0.33
N THR A 81 1.37 -11.47 0.90
CA THR A 81 0.37 -10.51 1.40
C THR A 81 0.49 -9.17 0.69
N ALA A 82 -0.50 -8.29 0.85
CA ALA A 82 -0.37 -6.92 0.35
C ALA A 82 0.80 -6.17 1.01
N GLY A 83 1.11 -6.44 2.29
CA GLY A 83 2.25 -5.83 2.99
C GLY A 83 3.59 -6.29 2.44
N GLU A 84 3.75 -7.58 2.13
CA GLU A 84 4.95 -8.13 1.48
C GLU A 84 5.20 -7.51 0.10
N ILE A 85 4.14 -7.43 -0.73
CA ILE A 85 4.21 -6.78 -2.05
C ILE A 85 4.61 -5.32 -1.91
N THR A 86 4.00 -4.61 -0.95
CA THR A 86 4.29 -3.21 -0.67
C THR A 86 5.75 -3.00 -0.30
N CYS A 87 6.27 -3.82 0.61
CA CYS A 87 7.66 -3.77 1.06
C CYS A 87 8.64 -4.09 -0.08
N ALA A 88 8.35 -5.12 -0.89
CA ALA A 88 9.18 -5.48 -2.03
C ALA A 88 9.26 -4.36 -3.09
N LEU A 89 8.12 -3.74 -3.40
CA LEU A 89 8.08 -2.61 -4.34
C LEU A 89 8.72 -1.36 -3.75
N ALA A 90 8.54 -1.08 -2.46
CA ALA A 90 9.14 0.08 -1.80
C ALA A 90 10.67 -0.01 -1.76
N ALA A 91 11.20 -1.22 -1.59
CA ALA A 91 12.63 -1.47 -1.67
C ALA A 91 13.19 -1.11 -3.04
N ILE A 92 12.42 -1.12 -4.13
CA ILE A 92 12.90 -0.72 -5.46
C ILE A 92 12.71 0.80 -5.63
N ALA A 93 13.82 1.53 -5.74
CA ALA A 93 13.84 2.99 -5.68
C ALA A 93 12.84 3.68 -6.65
N ILE A 94 12.75 3.19 -7.89
CA ILE A 94 11.84 3.75 -8.92
C ILE A 94 10.35 3.59 -8.59
N TYR A 95 9.99 2.63 -7.72
CA TYR A 95 8.60 2.35 -7.34
C TYR A 95 8.19 2.98 -6.00
N SER A 96 9.16 3.33 -5.15
CA SER A 96 8.95 3.85 -3.78
C SER A 96 7.95 5.01 -3.67
N ALA A 97 8.02 6.00 -4.57
CA ALA A 97 7.09 7.13 -4.59
C ALA A 97 5.65 6.71 -4.94
N GLY A 98 5.50 5.70 -5.80
CA GLY A 98 4.21 5.11 -6.12
C GLY A 98 3.59 4.38 -4.94
N VAL A 99 4.42 3.61 -4.21
CA VAL A 99 4.01 2.87 -3.00
C VAL A 99 3.48 3.82 -1.94
N ARG A 100 4.21 4.89 -1.60
CA ARG A 100 3.78 5.88 -0.60
C ARG A 100 2.47 6.58 -0.96
N ALA A 101 2.18 6.68 -2.25
CA ALA A 101 0.97 7.32 -2.76
C ALA A 101 -0.16 6.34 -3.07
N ALA A 102 0.00 5.06 -2.72
CA ALA A 102 -1.03 4.03 -2.87
C ALA A 102 -2.21 4.29 -1.93
N ARG A 103 -3.40 3.89 -2.39
CA ARG A 103 -4.62 3.96 -1.60
C ARG A 103 -4.99 2.57 -1.16
N ILE A 104 -5.03 2.40 0.15
CA ILE A 104 -5.35 1.13 0.78
C ILE A 104 -6.68 1.25 1.54
N PRO A 105 -7.50 0.20 1.57
CA PRO A 105 -8.73 0.20 2.34
C PRO A 105 -8.46 0.44 3.84
N ALA A 106 -9.36 1.17 4.48
CA ALA A 106 -9.40 1.24 5.93
C ALA A 106 -9.73 -0.13 6.52
N PRO A 107 -9.17 -0.48 7.70
CA PRO A 107 -9.51 -1.71 8.41
C PRO A 107 -11.02 -1.89 8.58
N GLY A 108 -11.50 -3.13 8.41
CA GLY A 108 -12.94 -3.43 8.43
C GLY A 108 -13.62 -3.03 9.74
N TYR A 109 -12.91 -3.15 10.88
CA TYR A 109 -13.45 -2.78 12.20
C TYR A 109 -13.75 -1.29 12.34
N LEU A 110 -13.09 -0.41 11.56
CA LEU A 110 -13.32 1.03 11.63
C LEU A 110 -14.67 1.45 11.06
N ARG A 111 -15.16 0.74 10.03
CA ARG A 111 -16.52 1.00 9.52
C ARG A 111 -17.56 0.65 10.58
N ALA A 112 -17.42 -0.52 11.21
CA ALA A 112 -18.31 -0.94 12.30
C ALA A 112 -18.26 0.05 13.48
N ALA A 113 -17.08 0.49 13.89
CA ALA A 113 -16.92 1.52 14.92
C ALA A 113 -17.56 2.86 14.52
N GLY A 114 -17.36 3.27 13.27
CA GLY A 114 -17.95 4.48 12.71
C GLY A 114 -19.47 4.43 12.73
N ASP A 115 -20.08 3.36 12.22
CA ASP A 115 -21.53 3.18 12.16
C ASP A 115 -22.15 3.15 13.56
N GLU A 116 -21.54 2.43 14.51
CA GLU A 116 -22.02 2.31 15.89
C GLU A 116 -22.08 3.67 16.60
N VAL A 117 -21.09 4.54 16.38
CA VAL A 117 -21.04 5.87 17.00
C VAL A 117 -21.86 6.90 16.22
N ALA A 118 -21.83 6.85 14.88
CA ALA A 118 -22.48 7.82 14.01
C ALA A 118 -24.01 7.70 14.03
N LEU A 119 -24.55 6.48 14.02
CA LEU A 119 -25.99 6.26 13.91
C LEU A 119 -26.77 6.92 15.09
N PRO A 120 -26.43 6.69 16.38
CA PRO A 120 -27.15 7.33 17.48
C PRO A 120 -27.11 8.87 17.45
N ILE A 121 -26.02 9.45 16.95
CA ILE A 121 -25.84 10.90 16.82
C ILE A 121 -26.74 11.44 15.69
N GLN A 122 -26.80 10.76 14.54
CA GLN A 122 -27.66 11.13 13.41
C GLN A 122 -29.14 11.09 13.78
N TRP A 123 -29.57 10.08 14.54
CA TRP A 123 -30.95 9.96 15.02
C TRP A 123 -31.37 11.08 15.99
N ARG A 124 -30.41 11.72 16.68
CA ARG A 124 -30.66 12.78 17.66
C ARG A 124 -30.46 14.21 17.13
N GLY A 125 -29.81 14.36 15.96
CA GLY A 125 -29.46 15.66 15.40
C GLY A 125 -30.51 16.21 14.42
N SER A 126 -30.92 17.46 14.60
CA SER A 126 -31.66 18.22 13.59
C SER A 126 -30.69 18.78 12.53
N VAL A 127 -31.17 18.87 11.29
CA VAL A 127 -30.42 19.40 10.14
C VAL A 127 -30.23 20.91 10.31
N GLY A 128 -29.07 21.32 10.83
CA GLY A 128 -28.64 22.72 10.82
C GLY A 128 -28.02 23.10 9.47
N VAL A 129 -28.19 24.36 9.05
CA VAL A 129 -27.69 24.93 7.77
C VAL A 129 -26.23 25.43 7.90
N GLU A 130 -25.56 25.12 9.01
CA GLU A 130 -24.18 25.53 9.28
C GLU A 130 -23.17 24.80 8.38
N PRO A 131 -22.02 25.41 8.06
CA PRO A 131 -20.94 24.72 7.36
C PRO A 131 -20.48 23.52 8.20
N GLY A 132 -20.55 22.34 7.60
CA GLY A 132 -20.18 21.10 8.27
C GLY A 132 -18.67 21.00 8.50
N VAL A 133 -18.29 20.42 9.63
CA VAL A 133 -16.92 20.04 9.98
C VAL A 133 -16.69 18.61 9.52
N ASP A 134 -15.61 18.38 8.79
CA ASP A 134 -15.23 17.04 8.33
C ASP A 134 -14.76 16.20 9.52
N VAL A 135 -15.17 14.93 9.58
CA VAL A 135 -14.59 13.95 10.51
C VAL A 135 -13.95 12.82 9.71
N ARG A 136 -12.66 12.55 9.98
CA ARG A 136 -11.93 11.45 9.36
C ARG A 136 -11.11 10.65 10.37
N VAL A 137 -10.91 9.38 10.05
CA VAL A 137 -9.96 8.50 10.76
C VAL A 137 -8.75 8.26 9.86
N LEU A 138 -7.55 8.47 10.40
CA LEU A 138 -6.27 8.11 9.82
C LEU A 138 -5.71 6.89 10.54
N SER A 139 -5.58 5.78 9.83
CA SER A 139 -4.86 4.59 10.32
C SER A 139 -3.40 4.68 9.89
N THR A 140 -2.50 4.73 10.86
CA THR A 140 -1.05 4.76 10.61
C THR A 140 -0.46 3.36 10.62
N ARG A 141 0.54 3.13 9.77
CA ARG A 141 1.28 1.87 9.70
C ARG A 141 2.79 2.15 9.67
N PRO A 142 3.64 1.17 10.03
CA PRO A 142 5.07 1.30 9.85
C PRO A 142 5.45 1.52 8.39
N ASP A 143 6.35 2.47 8.13
CA ASP A 143 6.94 2.66 6.80
C ASP A 143 7.60 1.35 6.33
N PRO A 144 7.47 0.94 5.06
CA PRO A 144 6.92 1.72 3.93
C PRO A 144 5.44 1.48 3.65
N LEU A 145 4.69 0.85 4.57
CA LEU A 145 3.27 0.56 4.35
C LEU A 145 2.48 1.88 4.29
N PRO A 146 1.65 2.10 3.26
CA PRO A 146 0.85 3.31 3.16
C PRO A 146 -0.17 3.37 4.31
N ASN A 147 -0.55 4.58 4.69
CA ASN A 147 -1.63 4.82 5.64
C ASN A 147 -3.00 4.70 4.96
N SER A 148 -4.04 4.37 5.71
CA SER A 148 -5.42 4.37 5.20
C SER A 148 -6.25 5.48 5.84
N THR A 149 -7.27 5.92 5.11
CA THR A 149 -8.17 6.98 5.59
C THR A 149 -9.62 6.51 5.46
N LEU A 150 -10.42 6.77 6.49
CA LEU A 150 -11.86 6.59 6.48
C LEU A 150 -12.51 7.97 6.66
N LEU A 151 -13.30 8.39 5.68
CA LEU A 151 -14.08 9.62 5.75
C LEU A 151 -15.46 9.31 6.31
N LEU A 152 -15.89 10.07 7.33
CA LEU A 152 -17.23 9.97 7.93
C LEU A 152 -18.17 11.09 7.48
N GLY A 153 -17.69 11.97 6.59
CA GLY A 153 -18.45 13.08 6.04
C GLY A 153 -18.44 14.32 6.94
N GLN A 154 -19.39 15.20 6.67
CA GLN A 154 -19.54 16.51 7.30
C GLN A 154 -20.62 16.51 8.37
N TRP A 155 -20.32 17.15 9.50
CA TRP A 155 -21.17 17.15 10.69
C TRP A 155 -21.28 18.57 11.24
N ALA A 156 -22.41 18.91 11.86
CA ALA A 156 -22.51 20.17 12.62
C ALA A 156 -21.37 20.23 13.66
N PRO A 157 -20.74 21.40 13.92
CA PRO A 157 -19.53 21.48 14.74
C PRO A 157 -19.62 20.78 16.11
N ASP A 158 -20.77 20.88 16.79
CA ASP A 158 -21.02 20.24 18.09
C ASP A 158 -21.18 18.71 17.99
N LEU A 159 -21.75 18.21 16.88
CA LEU A 159 -21.87 16.79 16.59
C LEU A 159 -20.52 16.22 16.13
N ALA A 160 -19.75 16.98 15.35
CA ALA A 160 -18.42 16.60 14.87
C ALA A 160 -17.46 16.38 16.05
N HIS A 161 -17.47 17.29 17.02
CA HIS A 161 -16.69 17.16 18.25
C HIS A 161 -17.05 15.87 19.00
N ARG A 162 -18.34 15.65 19.28
CA ARG A 162 -18.82 14.44 19.98
C ARG A 162 -18.46 13.16 19.23
N LEU A 163 -18.78 13.10 17.93
CA LEU A 163 -18.46 11.98 17.06
C LEU A 163 -16.96 11.67 17.09
N ALA A 164 -16.10 12.68 16.97
CA ALA A 164 -14.66 12.47 16.93
C ALA A 164 -14.13 11.84 18.23
N HIS A 165 -14.56 12.35 19.38
CA HIS A 165 -14.14 11.85 20.69
C HIS A 165 -14.73 10.49 21.04
N ASP A 166 -16.01 10.25 20.74
CA ASP A 166 -16.66 8.96 20.99
C ASP A 166 -16.09 7.88 20.08
N LEU A 167 -15.80 8.20 18.82
CA LEU A 167 -15.16 7.27 17.91
C LEU A 167 -13.71 6.97 18.30
N ALA A 168 -12.93 7.96 18.72
CA ALA A 168 -11.58 7.72 19.21
C ALA A 168 -11.57 6.76 20.43
N ARG A 169 -12.53 6.92 21.34
CA ARG A 169 -12.72 5.99 22.48
C ARG A 169 -13.06 4.58 21.98
N SER A 170 -14.04 4.48 21.08
CA SER A 170 -14.51 3.22 20.52
C SER A 170 -13.42 2.47 19.74
N ILE A 171 -12.55 3.18 19.01
CA ILE A 171 -11.38 2.61 18.34
C ILE A 171 -10.35 2.10 19.37
N THR A 172 -10.07 2.90 20.40
CA THR A 172 -9.11 2.55 21.46
C THR A 172 -9.53 1.30 22.24
N GLU A 173 -10.82 1.15 22.52
CA GLU A 173 -11.37 -0.03 23.18
C GLU A 173 -11.22 -1.27 22.32
N ARG A 174 -11.53 -1.18 21.01
CA ARG A 174 -11.41 -2.30 20.08
C ARG A 174 -9.96 -2.66 19.72
N SER A 175 -9.02 -1.73 19.84
CA SER A 175 -7.59 -1.99 19.63
C SER A 175 -6.90 -2.63 20.84
N GLY A 176 -7.65 -2.97 21.91
CA GLY A 176 -7.10 -3.57 23.12
C GLY A 176 -6.31 -2.58 23.98
N GLN A 177 -6.60 -1.27 23.86
CA GLN A 177 -6.04 -0.16 24.66
C GLN A 177 -4.52 0.05 24.58
N ARG A 178 -3.77 -0.72 23.78
CA ARG A 178 -2.31 -0.61 23.71
C ARG A 178 -1.82 0.64 22.98
N SER A 179 -2.67 1.23 22.13
CA SER A 179 -2.34 2.46 21.43
C SER A 179 -3.61 3.29 21.23
N PRO A 180 -3.78 4.37 22.02
CA PRO A 180 -4.99 5.17 21.98
C PRO A 180 -5.11 5.95 20.68
N ALA A 181 -6.32 6.03 20.16
CA ALA A 181 -6.63 6.94 19.08
C ALA A 181 -6.60 8.39 19.59
N THR A 182 -5.94 9.28 18.85
CA THR A 182 -5.79 10.69 19.19
C THR A 182 -6.68 11.54 18.30
N VAL A 183 -7.45 12.44 18.89
CA VAL A 183 -8.26 13.42 18.15
C VAL A 183 -7.48 14.72 18.01
N THR A 184 -7.32 15.20 16.78
CA THR A 184 -6.75 16.51 16.48
C THR A 184 -7.75 17.34 15.69
N TYR A 185 -8.03 18.56 16.15
CA TYR A 185 -8.79 19.52 15.36
C TYR A 185 -7.84 20.35 14.50
N LEU A 186 -8.10 20.39 13.20
CA LEU A 186 -7.34 21.12 12.19
C LEU A 186 -8.18 22.32 11.73
N PRO A 187 -8.04 23.50 12.36
CA PRO A 187 -8.93 24.64 12.15
C PRO A 187 -8.87 25.17 10.72
N ASP A 188 -7.69 25.22 10.12
CA ASP A 188 -7.47 25.68 8.74
C ASP A 188 -8.15 24.79 7.69
N GLN A 189 -8.58 23.59 8.10
CA GLN A 189 -9.18 22.58 7.24
C GLN A 189 -10.62 22.27 7.63
N GLY A 190 -11.15 22.89 8.70
CA GLY A 190 -12.48 22.61 9.23
C GLY A 190 -12.69 21.13 9.52
N ARG A 191 -11.70 20.46 10.16
CA ARG A 191 -11.67 19.00 10.24
C ARG A 191 -11.21 18.46 11.59
N TYR A 192 -11.91 17.45 12.09
CA TYR A 192 -11.39 16.52 13.09
C TYR A 192 -10.69 15.35 12.41
N GLU A 193 -9.44 15.10 12.80
CA GLU A 193 -8.66 13.93 12.42
C GLU A 193 -8.43 13.03 13.64
N ILE A 194 -8.85 11.77 13.51
CA ILE A 194 -8.65 10.73 14.52
C ILE A 194 -7.51 9.83 14.05
N THR A 195 -6.35 9.94 14.67
CA THR A 195 -5.16 9.16 14.32
C THR A 195 -5.00 7.97 15.25
N HIS A 196 -4.83 6.78 14.71
CA HIS A 196 -4.53 5.57 15.48
C HIS A 196 -3.59 4.65 14.70
N PRO A 197 -2.69 3.92 15.37
CA PRO A 197 -1.89 2.90 14.71
C PRO A 197 -2.74 1.67 14.44
N ASP A 198 -2.60 1.14 13.23
CA ASP A 198 -3.27 -0.07 12.78
C ASP A 198 -2.32 -1.27 12.93
N PRO A 199 -2.70 -2.30 13.70
CA PRO A 199 -1.90 -3.51 13.83
C PRO A 199 -1.66 -4.15 12.46
N ILE A 200 -0.45 -4.64 12.24
CA ILE A 200 -0.08 -5.41 11.06
C ILE A 200 0.15 -6.86 11.45
N SER A 201 0.04 -7.79 10.49
CA SER A 201 0.36 -9.19 10.74
C SER A 201 1.86 -9.38 11.03
N ASP A 202 2.23 -10.46 11.71
CA ASP A 202 3.64 -10.79 11.95
C ASP A 202 4.42 -10.94 10.62
N THR A 203 3.77 -11.50 9.59
CA THR A 203 4.33 -11.61 8.23
C THR A 203 4.62 -10.24 7.62
N ASP A 204 3.70 -9.28 7.75
CA ASP A 204 3.92 -7.91 7.26
C ASP A 204 4.99 -7.19 8.09
N ALA A 205 5.07 -7.44 9.40
CA ALA A 205 6.10 -6.88 10.26
C ALA A 205 7.50 -7.36 9.86
N ASP A 206 7.65 -8.66 9.56
CA ASP A 206 8.88 -9.24 9.05
C ASP A 206 9.26 -8.65 7.67
N ALA A 207 8.26 -8.42 6.81
CA ALA A 207 8.48 -7.79 5.50
C ALA A 207 8.95 -6.33 5.63
N VAL A 208 8.37 -5.58 6.57
CA VAL A 208 8.81 -4.21 6.89
C VAL A 208 10.26 -4.22 7.38
N ALA A 209 10.60 -5.08 8.34
CA ALA A 209 11.96 -5.19 8.87
C ALA A 209 12.97 -5.52 7.76
N ARG A 210 12.61 -6.44 6.87
CA ARG A 210 13.42 -6.80 5.70
C ARG A 210 13.62 -5.62 4.75
N SER A 211 12.56 -4.87 4.44
CA SER A 211 12.63 -3.68 3.57
C SER A 211 13.51 -2.59 4.17
N ILE A 212 13.43 -2.36 5.48
CA ILE A 212 14.30 -1.42 6.20
C ILE A 212 15.76 -1.87 6.08
N ARG A 213 16.05 -3.16 6.31
CA ARG A 213 17.41 -3.71 6.21
C ARG A 213 17.97 -3.58 4.80
N ILE A 214 17.19 -3.91 3.76
CA ILE A 214 17.58 -3.71 2.35
C ILE A 214 17.95 -2.25 2.07
N THR A 215 17.12 -1.32 2.55
CA THR A 215 17.35 0.12 2.36
C THR A 215 18.65 0.57 3.03
N GLN A 216 18.91 0.11 4.26
CA GLN A 216 20.14 0.39 4.99
C GLN A 216 21.37 -0.20 4.30
N LEU A 217 21.31 -1.46 3.86
CA LEU A 217 22.41 -2.11 3.15
C LEU A 217 22.80 -1.36 1.87
N ARG A 218 21.80 -0.91 1.10
CA ARG A 218 22.05 -0.11 -0.10
C ARG A 218 22.65 1.26 0.20
N ALA A 219 22.19 1.91 1.27
CA ALA A 219 22.79 3.18 1.72
C ALA A 219 24.25 2.99 2.15
N ASN A 220 24.55 1.91 2.88
CA ASN A 220 25.91 1.57 3.29
C ASN A 220 26.80 1.29 2.07
N LEU A 221 26.34 0.45 1.13
CA LEU A 221 27.09 0.15 -0.10
C LEU A 221 27.39 1.41 -0.92
N ALA A 222 26.44 2.35 -0.99
CA ALA A 222 26.65 3.62 -1.70
C ALA A 222 27.65 4.57 -1.02
N ALA A 223 27.94 4.36 0.27
CA ALA A 223 28.87 5.18 1.05
C ALA A 223 30.30 4.61 1.11
N LEU A 224 30.51 3.35 0.72
CA LEU A 224 31.83 2.70 0.73
C LEU A 224 32.72 3.18 -0.42
N ASP A 225 34.03 3.21 -0.18
CA ASP A 225 35.01 3.40 -1.24
C ASP A 225 35.16 2.09 -2.04
N PRO A 226 35.03 2.12 -3.38
CA PRO A 226 35.03 0.91 -4.19
C PRO A 226 36.36 0.16 -4.21
N VAL A 227 37.47 0.80 -3.81
CA VAL A 227 38.82 0.21 -3.81
C VAL A 227 39.27 -0.12 -2.40
N ALA A 228 39.12 0.81 -1.45
CA ALA A 228 39.59 0.62 -0.08
C ALA A 228 38.70 -0.37 0.71
N ASP A 229 37.41 -0.41 0.42
CA ASP A 229 36.43 -1.20 1.17
C ASP A 229 35.90 -2.42 0.41
N ALA A 230 36.64 -2.90 -0.60
CA ALA A 230 36.18 -3.94 -1.53
C ALA A 230 35.67 -5.22 -0.82
N ASP A 231 36.40 -5.74 0.17
CA ASP A 231 35.99 -6.94 0.91
C ASP A 231 34.72 -6.72 1.74
N CYS A 232 34.58 -5.52 2.33
CA CYS A 232 33.37 -5.13 3.06
C CYS A 232 32.16 -5.03 2.11
N ALA A 233 32.37 -4.42 0.93
CA ALA A 233 31.33 -4.27 -0.09
C ALA A 233 30.83 -5.64 -0.59
N VAL A 234 31.71 -6.63 -0.76
CA VAL A 234 31.33 -7.99 -1.16
C VAL A 234 30.40 -8.64 -0.13
N GLY A 235 30.73 -8.53 1.16
CA GLY A 235 29.90 -9.09 2.23
C GLY A 235 28.50 -8.47 2.29
N LEU A 236 28.42 -7.15 2.22
CA LEU A 236 27.13 -6.43 2.23
C LEU A 236 26.31 -6.69 0.96
N ALA A 237 26.96 -6.83 -0.20
CA ALA A 237 26.29 -7.15 -1.46
C ALA A 237 25.71 -8.58 -1.44
N ALA A 238 26.41 -9.53 -0.83
CA ALA A 238 25.90 -10.90 -0.66
C ALA A 238 24.66 -10.93 0.26
N GLU A 239 24.71 -10.24 1.40
CA GLU A 239 23.54 -10.12 2.30
C GLU A 239 22.35 -9.47 1.58
N LEU A 240 22.60 -8.38 0.85
CA LEU A 240 21.58 -7.68 0.08
C LEU A 240 20.93 -8.60 -0.96
N HIS A 241 21.73 -9.36 -1.72
CA HIS A 241 21.23 -10.30 -2.72
C HIS A 241 20.30 -11.36 -2.11
N VAL A 242 20.68 -11.91 -0.96
CA VAL A 242 19.86 -12.87 -0.22
C VAL A 242 18.52 -12.24 0.17
N LEU A 243 18.51 -11.07 0.83
CA LEU A 243 17.27 -10.42 1.26
C LEU A 243 16.35 -9.99 0.09
N GLU A 244 16.94 -9.57 -1.03
CA GLU A 244 16.18 -9.26 -2.24
C GLU A 244 15.53 -10.50 -2.85
N SER A 245 16.19 -11.66 -2.81
CA SER A 245 15.62 -12.91 -3.33
C SER A 245 14.37 -13.33 -2.55
N TYR A 246 14.34 -13.13 -1.23
CA TYR A 246 13.15 -13.38 -0.40
C TYR A 246 11.99 -12.44 -0.74
N SER A 247 12.29 -11.22 -1.20
CA SER A 247 11.29 -10.20 -1.53
C SER A 247 10.69 -10.37 -2.93
N ARG A 248 11.37 -11.08 -3.84
CA ARG A 248 10.94 -11.28 -5.24
C ARG A 248 10.47 -12.70 -5.54
N ARG A 249 9.99 -13.44 -4.53
CA ARG A 249 9.52 -14.82 -4.74
C ARG A 249 8.33 -14.84 -5.71
N ALA A 250 8.51 -15.55 -6.81
CA ALA A 250 7.40 -15.98 -7.66
C ALA A 250 6.59 -17.07 -6.93
N PRO A 251 5.30 -17.25 -7.24
CA PRO A 251 4.56 -18.38 -6.71
C PRO A 251 5.22 -19.64 -7.27
N SER A 252 5.63 -20.56 -6.38
CA SER A 252 6.12 -21.87 -6.79
C SER A 252 5.03 -22.56 -7.61
N THR A 253 5.37 -22.98 -8.82
CA THR A 253 4.48 -23.79 -9.67
C THR A 253 4.54 -25.28 -9.31
N ASP A 254 5.30 -25.66 -8.28
CA ASP A 254 5.64 -27.05 -7.98
C ASP A 254 4.63 -27.85 -7.14
N ASP A 255 3.45 -27.31 -6.83
CA ASP A 255 2.42 -28.07 -6.09
C ASP A 255 1.30 -28.61 -6.98
N ARG A 256 1.66 -29.08 -8.19
CA ARG A 256 0.76 -29.84 -9.07
C ARG A 256 1.16 -31.29 -9.32
N THR A 257 2.15 -31.81 -8.60
CA THR A 257 2.50 -33.23 -8.72
C THR A 257 2.96 -33.84 -7.40
N VAL A 258 2.04 -34.10 -6.47
CA VAL A 258 2.14 -35.28 -5.61
C VAL A 258 0.74 -35.88 -5.36
N ARG A 259 0.49 -36.95 -6.11
CA ARG A 259 -0.44 -38.09 -5.95
C ARG A 259 -1.62 -37.98 -4.99
#